data_AF-D3QB55-F1
#
_entry.id   AF-D3QB55-F1
#
_cell.length_a   1.000
_cell.length_b   1.000
_cell.length_c   1.000
_cell.angle_alpha   90.00
_cell.angle_beta   90.00
_cell.angle_gamma   90.00
#
_symmetry.space_group_name_H-M   'P 1'
#
loop_
_entity.id
_entity.type
_entity.pdbx_description
1 polymer ?
#
loop_
_entity_poly.entity_id
_entity_poly.type
_entity_poly.pdbx_seq_one_letter_code
_entity_poly.pdbx_strand_id
1 'polypeptide(L)'
;MKIQPRQQLLDVWRALVNNSFRDGEWHWAGGKEPDSVINAQQMLCLMSPVMEINTLRFSRPNETYDDVAQSLRGLGDAVEAPRTLIQILTEYYEMHQVDGIPLFNGANHFTRYEGDKPPEDARRLDIVEGFALSVTLSLSVIDFARSFRVMLTRESLIDDATNLERLASQRLTAAMTGLLRSFTVNTFDYDSLPGEIMLATANQTSESPGKALDRLRADLQDVTAGLRDLRLGSGDPGELSASTRLYEVGWSWGVIKGAPKIEFLPNPETQRDGVALDAPYLYFTVVALDAVSDLFSERTRLLALLDEEQQRLAQAIQLRYDLTQRYWSILATFSQGRWPLEDLPWRTTDGEAEDYFSLLITSISIREFDARNVPDRDVWRLGEVLRELSNRGRITRRPLREDPAIPMHAVGMDTELSGIESTGSDLLGWKMLDYAALVFKRIVGLTRLLEDNQLRARMSSLIDDVWEHIRGRQSEEPAARGLWDAPSNVFDGVKDRPDPTWQITLRVVEGLVYASDLASAEPLRSERLISFADELLSEAKQLYDKELQRGGVRMAKPIQEALREADARLVRAQRIIESRPGSSVAILLETLRDLDKLDAARRGSDWSD
;
A
#
# COMPACT_ATOMS: atom_id res chain seq x y z
N MET A 1 7.66 13.68 11.85
CA MET A 1 8.15 12.82 10.76
C MET A 1 9.28 13.56 10.05
N LYS A 2 10.47 12.96 10.00
CA LYS A 2 11.68 13.52 9.36
C LYS A 2 11.77 13.15 7.88
N ILE A 3 11.10 12.09 7.47
CA ILE A 3 11.04 11.63 6.07
C ILE A 3 10.48 12.75 5.19
N GLN A 4 11.06 12.92 4.00
CA GLN A 4 10.57 13.83 2.95
C GLN A 4 10.07 12.99 1.77
N PRO A 5 8.84 12.45 1.81
CA PRO A 5 8.45 11.36 0.92
C PRO A 5 8.52 11.73 -0.56
N ARG A 6 8.09 12.93 -0.94
CA ARG A 6 8.22 13.44 -2.31
C ARG A 6 9.67 13.41 -2.80
N GLN A 7 10.60 13.95 -2.01
CA GLN A 7 12.01 13.99 -2.38
C GLN A 7 12.58 12.58 -2.53
N GLN A 8 12.25 11.67 -1.61
CA GLN A 8 12.68 10.27 -1.68
C GLN A 8 12.14 9.57 -2.92
N LEU A 9 10.87 9.79 -3.30
CA LEU A 9 10.30 9.24 -4.54
C LEU A 9 11.04 9.74 -5.78
N LEU A 10 11.36 11.04 -5.86
CA LEU A 10 12.15 11.61 -6.96
C LEU A 10 13.58 11.04 -7.01
N ASP A 11 14.18 10.76 -5.85
CA ASP A 11 15.50 10.14 -5.77
C ASP A 11 15.46 8.67 -6.24
N VAL A 12 14.41 7.92 -5.89
CA VAL A 12 14.17 6.57 -6.41
C VAL A 12 13.98 6.59 -7.92
N TRP A 13 13.20 7.53 -8.47
CA TRP A 13 13.02 7.65 -9.92
C TRP A 13 14.34 7.92 -10.64
N ARG A 14 15.17 8.83 -10.09
CA ARG A 14 16.49 9.10 -10.66
C ARG A 14 17.39 7.86 -10.63
N ALA A 15 17.38 7.12 -9.51
CA ALA A 15 18.16 5.90 -9.35
C ALA A 15 17.69 4.79 -10.30
N LEU A 16 16.37 4.62 -10.44
CA LEU A 16 15.74 3.69 -11.36
C LEU A 16 16.10 4.01 -12.81
N VAL A 17 15.93 5.26 -13.25
CA VAL A 17 16.27 5.65 -14.63
C VAL A 17 17.76 5.44 -14.91
N ASN A 18 18.65 5.81 -13.98
CA ASN A 18 20.09 5.61 -14.15
C ASN A 18 20.50 4.13 -14.22
N ASN A 19 19.82 3.27 -13.46
CA ASN A 19 20.09 1.83 -13.45
C ASN A 19 19.52 1.15 -14.70
N SER A 20 18.30 1.52 -15.07
CA SER A 20 17.46 0.76 -16.00
C SER A 20 17.44 1.35 -17.42
N PHE A 21 17.82 2.61 -17.64
CA PHE A 21 17.88 3.20 -18.98
C PHE A 21 19.32 3.60 -19.33
N ARG A 22 19.97 2.80 -20.17
CA ARG A 22 21.38 2.93 -20.52
C ARG A 22 21.56 2.77 -22.02
N ASP A 23 22.42 3.59 -22.61
CA ASP A 23 22.72 3.59 -24.05
C ASP A 23 21.47 3.77 -24.95
N GLY A 24 20.44 4.44 -24.42
CA GLY A 24 19.18 4.69 -25.13
C GLY A 24 18.19 3.52 -25.11
N GLU A 25 18.49 2.45 -24.37
CA GLU A 25 17.65 1.26 -24.26
C GLU A 25 17.25 1.00 -22.81
N TRP A 26 16.10 0.34 -22.63
CA TRP A 26 15.66 -0.12 -21.33
C TRP A 26 16.24 -1.50 -21.01
N HIS A 27 16.82 -1.62 -19.83
CA HIS A 27 17.40 -2.84 -19.28
C HIS A 27 16.44 -3.41 -18.24
N TRP A 28 15.76 -4.48 -18.64
CA TRP A 28 14.89 -5.25 -17.78
C TRP A 28 15.68 -5.97 -16.70
N ALA A 29 15.09 -6.07 -15.52
CA ALA A 29 15.66 -6.84 -14.43
C ALA A 29 15.39 -8.34 -14.58
N GLY A 30 16.05 -9.18 -13.78
CA GLY A 30 15.88 -10.64 -13.85
C GLY A 30 16.81 -11.37 -14.83
N GLY A 31 17.78 -10.67 -15.44
CA GLY A 31 18.83 -11.28 -16.24
C GLY A 31 18.36 -11.66 -17.65
N LYS A 32 18.78 -12.84 -18.14
CA LYS A 32 18.55 -13.25 -19.54
C LYS A 32 17.16 -13.86 -19.80
N GLU A 33 16.46 -14.27 -18.76
CA GLU A 33 15.13 -14.88 -18.91
C GLU A 33 14.05 -13.86 -18.55
N PRO A 34 13.00 -13.69 -19.38
CA PRO A 34 11.92 -12.77 -19.09
C PRO A 34 11.18 -13.16 -17.81
N ASP A 35 11.11 -12.23 -16.85
CA ASP A 35 10.35 -12.38 -15.60
C ASP A 35 9.28 -11.29 -15.52
N SER A 36 8.02 -11.70 -15.59
CA SER A 36 6.91 -10.76 -15.68
C SER A 36 6.67 -10.01 -14.38
N VAL A 37 6.89 -10.68 -13.24
CA VAL A 37 6.73 -10.13 -11.89
C VAL A 37 7.80 -9.07 -11.63
N ILE A 38 9.08 -9.39 -11.84
CA ILE A 38 10.18 -8.45 -11.60
C ILE A 38 10.08 -7.22 -12.50
N ASN A 39 9.79 -7.42 -13.79
CA ASN A 39 9.64 -6.29 -14.72
C ASN A 39 8.44 -5.42 -14.35
N ALA A 40 7.33 -6.01 -13.88
CA ALA A 40 6.20 -5.24 -13.36
C ALA A 40 6.57 -4.43 -12.11
N GLN A 41 7.31 -5.03 -11.17
CA GLN A 41 7.79 -4.33 -9.97
C GLN A 41 8.66 -3.12 -10.34
N GLN A 42 9.58 -3.30 -11.29
CA GLN A 42 10.42 -2.25 -11.83
C GLN A 42 9.58 -1.10 -12.43
N MET A 43 8.60 -1.41 -13.29
CA MET A 43 7.69 -0.41 -13.86
C MET A 43 6.86 0.31 -12.80
N LEU A 44 6.34 -0.42 -11.82
CA LEU A 44 5.49 0.13 -10.77
C LEU A 44 6.23 1.09 -9.84
N CYS A 45 7.56 0.99 -9.71
CA CYS A 45 8.35 1.99 -8.99
C CYS A 45 8.22 3.39 -9.63
N LEU A 46 8.01 3.46 -10.95
CA LEU A 46 7.74 4.69 -11.68
C LEU A 46 6.24 5.03 -11.76
N MET A 47 5.40 4.02 -12.03
CA MET A 47 3.98 4.24 -12.36
C MET A 47 3.09 4.41 -11.14
N SER A 48 3.35 3.70 -10.03
CA SER A 48 2.46 3.75 -8.86
C SER A 48 2.39 5.11 -8.17
N PRO A 49 3.48 5.90 -8.01
CA PRO A 49 3.37 7.20 -7.33
C PRO A 49 2.53 8.22 -8.11
N VAL A 50 2.49 8.10 -9.44
CA VAL A 50 1.72 8.98 -10.34
C VAL A 50 0.22 8.81 -10.15
N MET A 51 -0.21 7.61 -9.72
CA MET A 51 -1.62 7.30 -9.51
C MET A 51 -2.19 8.02 -8.29
N GLU A 52 -1.40 8.10 -7.22
CA GLU A 52 -1.84 8.62 -5.94
C GLU A 52 -1.44 10.09 -5.73
N ILE A 53 -0.28 10.52 -6.26
CA ILE A 53 0.28 11.84 -5.98
C ILE A 53 0.20 12.73 -7.24
N ASN A 54 -0.81 13.60 -7.28
CA ASN A 54 -1.05 14.49 -8.43
C ASN A 54 0.15 15.37 -8.78
N THR A 55 0.94 15.81 -7.80
CA THR A 55 2.11 16.66 -8.02
C THR A 55 3.32 15.91 -8.60
N LEU A 56 3.23 14.58 -8.77
CA LEU A 56 4.23 13.75 -9.44
C LEU A 56 3.82 13.35 -10.87
N ARG A 57 2.65 13.80 -11.35
CA ARG A 57 2.20 13.49 -12.71
C ARG A 57 3.13 14.08 -13.76
N PHE A 58 3.46 13.24 -14.75
CA PHE A 58 4.27 13.63 -15.91
C PHE A 58 3.59 13.28 -17.25
N SER A 59 2.36 12.77 -17.25
CA SER A 59 1.60 12.48 -18.48
C SER A 59 1.14 13.73 -19.23
N ARG A 60 1.33 14.93 -18.66
CA ARG A 60 0.98 16.22 -19.25
C ARG A 60 2.19 17.14 -19.24
N PRO A 61 2.98 17.21 -20.33
CA PRO A 61 4.26 17.93 -20.36
C PRO A 61 4.20 19.38 -19.86
N ASN A 62 3.09 20.08 -20.13
CA ASN A 62 2.91 21.49 -19.74
C ASN A 62 2.57 21.68 -18.24
N GLU A 63 2.18 20.61 -17.54
CA GLU A 63 1.81 20.60 -16.11
C GLU A 63 2.89 19.91 -15.26
N THR A 64 3.91 19.31 -15.89
CA THR A 64 5.00 18.61 -15.21
C THR A 64 5.87 19.59 -14.43
N TYR A 65 6.06 19.35 -13.13
CA TYR A 65 6.96 20.14 -12.30
C TYR A 65 8.43 19.94 -12.69
N ASP A 66 9.25 20.99 -12.53
CA ASP A 66 10.67 20.97 -12.91
C ASP A 66 11.48 19.87 -12.19
N ASP A 67 11.18 19.61 -10.92
CA ASP A 67 11.84 18.57 -10.12
C ASP A 67 11.51 17.16 -10.62
N VAL A 68 10.26 16.94 -11.05
CA VAL A 68 9.81 15.71 -11.71
C VAL A 68 10.53 15.54 -13.04
N ALA A 69 10.52 16.54 -13.92
CA ALA A 69 11.23 16.48 -15.20
C ALA A 69 12.74 16.23 -15.01
N GLN A 70 13.34 16.83 -14.00
CA GLN A 70 14.75 16.64 -13.64
C GLN A 70 15.05 15.21 -13.17
N SER A 71 14.12 14.58 -12.42
CA SER A 71 14.28 13.18 -11.98
C SER A 71 14.21 12.18 -13.13
N LEU A 72 13.46 12.52 -14.19
CA LEU A 72 13.25 11.68 -15.38
C LEU A 72 14.18 12.04 -16.54
N ARG A 73 15.13 12.96 -16.37
CA ARG A 73 15.98 13.50 -17.45
C ARG A 73 16.69 12.41 -18.28
N GLY A 74 17.01 11.26 -17.69
CA GLY A 74 17.61 10.14 -18.43
C GLY A 74 16.71 9.57 -19.53
N LEU A 75 15.38 9.71 -19.41
CA LEU A 75 14.40 9.31 -20.43
C LEU A 75 14.11 10.41 -21.47
N GLY A 76 14.60 11.64 -21.24
CA GLY A 76 14.34 12.81 -22.07
C GLY A 76 13.85 14.02 -21.26
N ASP A 77 13.49 15.10 -21.95
CA ASP A 77 12.83 16.26 -21.33
C ASP A 77 11.35 16.00 -20.96
N ALA A 78 10.63 17.02 -20.50
CA ALA A 78 9.23 16.89 -20.09
C ALA A 78 8.28 16.41 -21.21
N VAL A 79 8.67 16.56 -22.49
CA VAL A 79 7.90 16.13 -23.67
C VAL A 79 8.39 14.77 -24.18
N GLU A 80 9.69 14.52 -24.15
CA GLU A 80 10.32 13.29 -24.63
C GLU A 80 10.12 12.13 -23.65
N ALA A 81 10.26 12.36 -22.34
CA ALA A 81 10.19 11.28 -21.34
C ALA A 81 8.86 10.49 -21.40
N PRO A 82 7.67 11.11 -21.54
CA PRO A 82 6.43 10.34 -21.72
C PRO A 82 6.38 9.52 -23.02
N ARG A 83 7.04 9.97 -24.10
CA ARG A 83 7.12 9.22 -25.37
C ARG A 83 8.03 8.01 -25.24
N THR A 84 9.20 8.20 -24.65
CA THR A 84 10.12 7.10 -24.33
C THR A 84 9.41 6.07 -23.45
N LEU A 85 8.61 6.52 -22.48
CA LEU A 85 7.87 5.61 -21.63
C LEU A 85 6.78 4.83 -22.36
N ILE A 86 6.10 5.40 -23.37
CA ILE A 86 5.19 4.62 -24.23
C ILE A 86 5.92 3.43 -24.87
N GLN A 87 7.14 3.66 -25.38
CA GLN A 87 7.93 2.63 -26.04
C GLN A 87 8.32 1.52 -25.05
N ILE A 88 8.87 1.90 -23.89
CA ILE A 88 9.28 0.97 -22.83
C ILE A 88 8.09 0.14 -22.33
N LEU A 89 6.95 0.78 -22.07
CA LEU A 89 5.76 0.08 -21.60
C LEU A 89 5.20 -0.84 -22.69
N THR A 90 5.21 -0.42 -23.96
CA THR A 90 4.78 -1.28 -25.08
C THR A 90 5.66 -2.52 -25.17
N GLU A 91 6.99 -2.36 -25.06
CA GLU A 91 7.95 -3.45 -25.03
C GLU A 91 7.67 -4.42 -23.87
N TYR A 92 7.33 -3.92 -22.68
CA TYR A 92 6.93 -4.78 -21.55
C TYR A 92 5.76 -5.69 -21.90
N TYR A 93 4.66 -5.14 -22.43
CA TYR A 93 3.49 -5.94 -22.75
C TYR A 93 3.77 -6.93 -23.90
N GLU A 94 4.57 -6.53 -24.88
CA GLU A 94 4.92 -7.37 -26.02
C GLU A 94 5.89 -8.50 -25.65
N MET A 95 6.81 -8.25 -24.72
CA MET A 95 7.74 -9.26 -24.19
C MET A 95 7.03 -10.31 -23.34
N HIS A 96 6.00 -9.92 -22.60
CA HIS A 96 5.30 -10.79 -21.64
C HIS A 96 3.99 -11.36 -22.19
N GLN A 97 4.04 -11.83 -23.43
CA GLN A 97 2.95 -12.56 -24.09
C GLN A 97 3.47 -13.68 -24.99
N VAL A 98 2.67 -14.73 -25.19
CA VAL A 98 2.92 -15.80 -26.16
C VAL A 98 1.66 -15.97 -26.99
N ASP A 99 1.78 -15.87 -28.31
CA ASP A 99 0.64 -15.93 -29.24
C ASP A 99 -0.50 -14.95 -28.88
N GLY A 100 -0.13 -13.77 -28.36
CA GLY A 100 -1.08 -12.75 -27.90
C GLY A 100 -1.73 -13.01 -26.54
N ILE A 101 -1.34 -14.09 -25.85
CA ILE A 101 -1.82 -14.43 -24.51
C ILE A 101 -0.81 -13.90 -23.46
N PRO A 102 -1.22 -13.00 -22.55
CA PRO A 102 -0.34 -12.48 -21.51
C PRO A 102 0.22 -13.56 -20.58
N LEU A 103 1.49 -13.43 -20.21
CA LEU A 103 2.21 -14.25 -19.23
C LEU A 103 2.35 -13.53 -17.89
N PHE A 104 2.25 -14.27 -16.78
CA PHE A 104 2.29 -13.74 -15.41
C PHE A 104 3.27 -14.50 -14.52
N ASN A 105 4.39 -14.95 -15.09
CA ASN A 105 5.38 -15.75 -14.39
C ASN A 105 6.33 -14.91 -13.50
N GLY A 106 6.90 -15.56 -12.48
CA GLY A 106 7.92 -14.99 -11.58
C GLY A 106 9.18 -15.85 -11.52
N ALA A 107 9.77 -16.16 -12.69
CA ALA A 107 10.86 -17.11 -12.86
C ALA A 107 12.00 -17.01 -11.82
N ASN A 108 12.38 -15.80 -11.42
CA ASN A 108 13.50 -15.54 -10.50
C ASN A 108 13.10 -15.57 -9.01
N HIS A 109 11.80 -15.60 -8.71
CA HIS A 109 11.28 -15.77 -7.34
C HIS A 109 11.11 -17.24 -6.97
N PHE A 110 10.97 -18.12 -7.96
CA PHE A 110 10.86 -19.54 -7.74
C PHE A 110 12.18 -20.15 -7.25
N THR A 111 12.10 -20.94 -6.18
CA THR A 111 13.22 -21.68 -5.61
C THR A 111 12.95 -23.18 -5.68
N ARG A 112 14.01 -24.00 -5.59
CA ARG A 112 13.90 -25.39 -5.16
C ARG A 112 14.44 -25.53 -3.75
N TYR A 113 13.84 -26.41 -2.97
CA TYR A 113 14.27 -26.70 -1.61
C TYR A 113 15.71 -27.23 -1.53
N GLU A 114 16.18 -27.92 -2.58
CA GLU A 114 17.57 -28.42 -2.67
C GLU A 114 18.59 -27.40 -3.25
N GLY A 115 18.17 -26.16 -3.53
CA GLY A 115 19.05 -25.09 -4.03
C GLY A 115 19.29 -25.08 -5.54
N ASP A 116 18.73 -26.04 -6.29
CA ASP A 116 18.79 -26.08 -7.75
C ASP A 116 17.81 -25.09 -8.41
N LYS A 117 18.08 -24.74 -9.68
CA LYS A 117 17.13 -23.95 -10.48
C LYS A 117 15.85 -24.76 -10.77
N PRO A 118 14.66 -24.16 -10.65
CA PRO A 118 13.43 -24.83 -11.06
C PRO A 118 13.45 -25.20 -12.56
N PRO A 119 12.73 -26.27 -12.98
CA PRO A 119 12.60 -26.64 -14.38
C PRO A 119 12.04 -25.49 -15.23
N GLU A 120 12.34 -25.48 -16.53
CA GLU A 120 11.88 -24.42 -17.43
C GLU A 120 10.36 -24.26 -17.45
N ASP A 121 9.61 -25.36 -17.48
CA ASP A 121 8.15 -25.33 -17.49
C ASP A 121 7.58 -24.76 -16.18
N ALA A 122 8.20 -25.08 -15.03
CA ALA A 122 7.79 -24.54 -13.73
C ALA A 122 8.02 -23.01 -13.65
N ARG A 123 9.08 -22.51 -14.27
CA ARG A 123 9.39 -21.07 -14.31
C ARG A 123 8.42 -20.26 -15.16
N ARG A 124 7.63 -20.90 -16.01
CA ARG A 124 6.61 -20.26 -16.88
C ARG A 124 5.21 -20.27 -16.27
N LEU A 125 5.04 -20.86 -15.09
CA LEU A 125 3.77 -20.89 -14.39
C LEU A 125 3.32 -19.48 -14.02
N ASP A 126 2.04 -19.20 -14.22
CA ASP A 126 1.44 -17.95 -13.75
C ASP A 126 1.29 -17.98 -12.23
N ILE A 127 1.59 -16.85 -11.60
CA ILE A 127 1.51 -16.67 -10.15
C ILE A 127 0.52 -15.55 -9.82
N VAL A 128 -0.18 -15.65 -8.68
CA VAL A 128 -1.13 -14.63 -8.21
C VAL A 128 -0.47 -13.27 -8.06
N GLU A 129 0.79 -13.20 -7.65
CA GLU A 129 1.50 -11.93 -7.62
C GLU A 129 1.68 -11.29 -9.00
N GLY A 130 1.88 -12.09 -10.04
CA GLY A 130 1.93 -11.62 -11.42
C GLY A 130 0.60 -11.03 -11.86
N PHE A 131 -0.53 -11.68 -11.53
CA PHE A 131 -1.86 -11.14 -11.79
C PHE A 131 -2.09 -9.83 -11.02
N ALA A 132 -1.78 -9.82 -9.72
CA ALA A 132 -1.97 -8.67 -8.85
C ALA A 132 -1.18 -7.44 -9.32
N LEU A 133 0.13 -7.58 -9.57
CA LEU A 133 0.96 -6.48 -10.10
C LEU A 133 0.45 -5.98 -11.45
N SER A 134 -0.07 -6.89 -12.29
CA SER A 134 -0.61 -6.53 -13.60
C SER A 134 -1.91 -5.74 -13.53
N VAL A 135 -2.74 -5.94 -12.50
CA VAL A 135 -3.93 -5.11 -12.26
C VAL A 135 -3.50 -3.66 -12.01
N THR A 136 -2.64 -3.45 -11.01
CA THR A 136 -2.16 -2.10 -10.64
C THR A 136 -1.41 -1.43 -11.80
N LEU A 137 -0.53 -2.16 -12.47
CA LEU A 137 0.25 -1.62 -13.59
C LEU A 137 -0.64 -1.27 -14.78
N SER A 138 -1.56 -2.17 -15.18
CA SER A 138 -2.41 -1.93 -16.35
C SER A 138 -3.35 -0.74 -16.14
N LEU A 139 -3.95 -0.61 -14.95
CA LEU A 139 -4.75 0.58 -14.61
C LEU A 139 -3.92 1.87 -14.69
N SER A 140 -2.68 1.83 -14.21
CA SER A 140 -1.76 2.97 -14.26
C SER A 140 -1.38 3.35 -15.69
N VAL A 141 -1.12 2.35 -16.54
CA VAL A 141 -0.78 2.55 -17.94
C VAL A 141 -1.96 3.05 -18.76
N ILE A 142 -3.18 2.52 -18.53
CA ILE A 142 -4.39 2.99 -19.23
C ILE A 142 -4.63 4.47 -18.94
N ASP A 143 -4.56 4.89 -17.67
CA ASP A 143 -4.71 6.31 -17.34
C ASP A 143 -3.59 7.17 -17.97
N PHE A 144 -2.33 6.72 -17.86
CA PHE A 144 -1.20 7.40 -18.47
C PHE A 144 -1.38 7.59 -19.98
N ALA A 145 -1.70 6.52 -20.71
CA ALA A 145 -1.87 6.53 -22.16
C ALA A 145 -3.02 7.44 -22.58
N ARG A 146 -4.18 7.37 -21.88
CA ARG A 146 -5.33 8.25 -22.14
C ARG A 146 -5.00 9.72 -21.89
N SER A 147 -4.39 10.03 -20.74
CA SER A 147 -4.03 11.40 -20.36
C SER A 147 -3.02 12.00 -21.34
N PHE A 148 -1.99 11.23 -21.72
CA PHE A 148 -0.97 11.72 -22.65
C PHE A 148 -1.50 11.85 -24.08
N ARG A 149 -2.36 10.91 -24.54
CA ARG A 149 -2.97 10.96 -25.88
C ARG A 149 -3.71 12.28 -26.15
N VAL A 150 -4.38 12.85 -25.15
CA VAL A 150 -5.08 14.15 -25.27
C VAL A 150 -4.12 15.30 -25.62
N MET A 151 -2.84 15.18 -25.28
CA MET A 151 -1.81 16.18 -25.55
C MET A 151 -1.11 15.99 -26.90
N LEU A 152 -1.39 14.90 -27.61
CA LEU A 152 -0.72 14.55 -28.88
C LEU A 152 -1.49 15.09 -30.08
N THR A 153 -0.75 15.61 -31.07
CA THR A 153 -1.30 16.08 -32.35
C THR A 153 -0.85 15.23 -33.54
N ARG A 154 0.24 14.47 -33.40
CA ARG A 154 0.80 13.63 -34.46
C ARG A 154 0.14 12.25 -34.44
N GLU A 155 -0.47 11.87 -35.56
CA GLU A 155 -1.22 10.62 -35.73
C GLU A 155 -0.43 9.38 -35.28
N SER A 156 0.82 9.22 -35.72
CA SER A 156 1.63 8.06 -35.32
C SER A 156 1.81 7.91 -33.80
N LEU A 157 1.92 9.03 -33.06
CA LEU A 157 2.06 8.97 -31.59
C LEU A 157 0.72 8.68 -30.91
N ILE A 158 -0.40 9.10 -31.53
CA ILE A 158 -1.74 8.77 -31.07
C ILE A 158 -1.99 7.27 -31.25
N ASP A 159 -1.52 6.69 -32.36
CA ASP A 159 -1.58 5.26 -32.63
C ASP A 159 -0.74 4.46 -31.62
N ASP A 160 0.49 4.91 -31.33
CA ASP A 160 1.35 4.28 -30.32
C ASP A 160 0.68 4.25 -28.94
N ALA A 161 0.13 5.39 -28.50
CA ALA A 161 -0.59 5.48 -27.22
C ALA A 161 -1.85 4.61 -27.19
N THR A 162 -2.57 4.50 -28.32
CA THR A 162 -3.77 3.68 -28.43
C THR A 162 -3.44 2.18 -28.45
N ASN A 163 -2.33 1.79 -29.08
CA ASN A 163 -1.83 0.42 -29.02
C ASN A 163 -1.44 0.03 -27.59
N LEU A 164 -0.75 0.92 -26.87
CA LEU A 164 -0.40 0.71 -25.46
C LEU A 164 -1.64 0.54 -24.58
N GLU A 165 -2.65 1.41 -24.74
CA GLU A 165 -3.93 1.28 -24.03
C GLU A 165 -4.60 -0.09 -24.29
N ARG A 166 -4.59 -0.54 -25.55
CA ARG A 166 -5.15 -1.84 -25.95
C ARG A 166 -4.41 -3.01 -25.30
N LEU A 167 -3.07 -3.01 -25.33
CA LEU A 167 -2.23 -4.04 -24.72
C LEU A 167 -2.45 -4.11 -23.20
N ALA A 168 -2.48 -2.95 -22.54
CA ALA A 168 -2.76 -2.86 -21.10
C ALA A 168 -4.16 -3.38 -20.75
N SER A 169 -5.19 -3.02 -21.53
CA SER A 169 -6.55 -3.53 -21.32
C SER A 169 -6.64 -5.06 -21.48
N GLN A 170 -5.99 -5.63 -22.51
CA GLN A 170 -5.95 -7.08 -22.71
C GLN A 170 -5.28 -7.81 -21.53
N ARG A 171 -4.14 -7.29 -21.05
CA ARG A 171 -3.45 -7.84 -19.88
C ARG A 171 -4.29 -7.70 -18.60
N LEU A 172 -4.99 -6.59 -18.42
CA LEU A 172 -5.89 -6.37 -17.27
C LEU A 172 -6.99 -7.42 -17.23
N THR A 173 -7.68 -7.67 -18.35
CA THR A 173 -8.72 -8.70 -18.44
C THR A 173 -8.17 -10.09 -18.09
N ALA A 174 -7.00 -10.45 -18.61
CA ALA A 174 -6.35 -11.72 -18.30
C ALA A 174 -5.93 -11.83 -16.82
N ALA A 175 -5.42 -10.75 -16.23
CA ALA A 175 -5.04 -10.70 -14.83
C ALA A 175 -6.25 -10.86 -13.89
N MET A 176 -7.35 -10.16 -14.16
CA MET A 176 -8.60 -10.28 -13.40
C MET A 176 -9.19 -11.69 -13.50
N THR A 177 -9.09 -12.31 -14.68
CA THR A 177 -9.50 -13.70 -14.90
C THR A 177 -8.65 -14.67 -14.07
N GLY A 178 -7.33 -14.48 -14.05
CA GLY A 178 -6.40 -15.23 -13.20
C GLY A 178 -6.77 -15.12 -11.73
N LEU A 179 -6.97 -13.89 -11.21
CA LEU A 179 -7.39 -13.66 -9.82
C LEU A 179 -8.70 -14.34 -9.46
N LEU A 180 -9.71 -14.34 -10.34
CA LEU A 180 -10.96 -15.06 -10.08
C LEU A 180 -10.75 -16.57 -9.98
N ARG A 181 -9.95 -17.14 -10.88
CA ARG A 181 -9.69 -18.59 -10.97
C ARG A 181 -8.64 -19.09 -9.97
N SER A 182 -8.05 -18.18 -9.19
CA SER A 182 -7.14 -18.46 -8.08
C SER A 182 -7.80 -18.37 -6.71
N PHE A 183 -9.06 -17.92 -6.62
CA PHE A 183 -9.79 -17.82 -5.36
C PHE A 183 -10.32 -19.18 -4.90
N THR A 184 -10.13 -19.48 -3.62
CA THR A 184 -10.46 -20.77 -3.01
C THR A 184 -11.10 -20.62 -1.63
N VAL A 185 -11.93 -21.61 -1.29
CA VAL A 185 -12.48 -21.83 0.05
C VAL A 185 -12.11 -23.26 0.45
N ASN A 186 -11.15 -23.39 1.36
CA ASN A 186 -10.69 -24.69 1.83
C ASN A 186 -11.47 -25.10 3.09
N THR A 187 -12.22 -26.19 3.05
CA THR A 187 -13.04 -26.66 4.18
C THR A 187 -12.44 -27.90 4.84
N PHE A 188 -12.47 -27.96 6.17
CA PHE A 188 -11.95 -29.09 6.95
C PHE A 188 -12.75 -29.32 8.23
N ASP A 189 -12.57 -30.48 8.85
CA ASP A 189 -13.23 -30.80 10.12
C ASP A 189 -12.53 -30.11 11.31
N TYR A 190 -13.28 -29.70 12.33
CA TYR A 190 -12.72 -29.00 13.49
C TYR A 190 -11.77 -29.86 14.34
N ASP A 191 -11.86 -31.19 14.23
CA ASP A 191 -11.00 -32.18 14.88
C ASP A 191 -9.89 -32.71 13.95
N SER A 192 -9.77 -32.14 12.75
CA SER A 192 -8.59 -32.33 11.91
C SER A 192 -7.44 -31.44 12.41
N LEU A 193 -6.20 -31.77 12.04
CA LEU A 193 -5.02 -30.97 12.40
C LEU A 193 -5.17 -29.48 12.01
N PRO A 194 -5.61 -29.12 10.78
CA PRO A 194 -5.94 -27.73 10.44
C PRO A 194 -6.98 -27.08 11.36
N GLY A 195 -8.04 -27.82 11.72
CA GLY A 195 -9.11 -27.36 12.61
C GLY A 195 -8.63 -27.09 14.03
N GLU A 196 -7.82 -28.00 14.58
CA GLU A 196 -7.22 -27.86 15.90
C GLU A 196 -6.28 -26.65 15.95
N ILE A 197 -5.45 -26.46 14.91
CA ILE A 197 -4.55 -25.30 14.81
C ILE A 197 -5.34 -23.99 14.73
N MET A 198 -6.35 -23.91 13.87
CA MET A 198 -7.19 -22.70 13.75
C MET A 198 -7.85 -22.34 15.08
N LEU A 199 -8.45 -23.33 15.76
CA LEU A 199 -9.10 -23.10 17.05
C LEU A 199 -8.08 -22.71 18.13
N ALA A 200 -6.89 -23.32 18.13
CA ALA A 200 -5.82 -22.95 19.06
C ALA A 200 -5.35 -21.50 18.84
N THR A 201 -5.16 -21.08 17.58
CA THR A 201 -4.79 -19.71 17.21
C THR A 201 -5.88 -18.72 17.61
N ALA A 202 -7.16 -19.03 17.34
CA ALA A 202 -8.27 -18.14 17.64
C ALA A 202 -8.60 -18.05 19.14
N ASN A 203 -8.52 -19.16 19.88
CA ASN A 203 -8.99 -19.27 21.26
C ASN A 203 -7.97 -18.79 22.30
N GLN A 204 -7.77 -17.47 22.35
CA GLN A 204 -6.87 -16.80 23.30
C GLN A 204 -7.37 -16.79 24.76
N THR A 205 -8.60 -17.27 25.01
CA THR A 205 -9.24 -17.31 26.33
C THR A 205 -9.28 -18.72 26.95
N SER A 206 -8.69 -19.71 26.28
CA SER A 206 -8.67 -21.12 26.72
C SER A 206 -10.07 -21.69 27.03
N GLU A 207 -11.08 -21.30 26.24
CA GLU A 207 -12.41 -21.90 26.31
C GLU A 207 -12.38 -23.36 25.81
N SER A 208 -13.44 -24.14 26.07
CA SER A 208 -13.54 -25.47 25.46
C SER A 208 -13.63 -25.36 23.93
N PRO A 209 -12.98 -26.26 23.16
CA PRO A 209 -12.96 -26.19 21.70
C PRO A 209 -14.35 -26.08 21.06
N GLY A 210 -15.34 -26.82 21.58
CA GLY A 210 -16.72 -26.73 21.09
C GLY A 210 -17.36 -25.35 21.29
N LYS A 211 -17.11 -24.69 22.43
CA LYS A 211 -17.64 -23.34 22.69
C LYS A 211 -16.95 -22.30 21.81
N ALA A 212 -15.64 -22.43 21.61
CA ALA A 212 -14.87 -21.58 20.70
C ALA A 212 -15.35 -21.74 19.25
N LEU A 213 -15.59 -22.98 18.81
CA LEU A 213 -16.15 -23.32 17.50
C LEU A 213 -17.53 -22.68 17.29
N ASP A 214 -18.46 -22.85 18.24
CA ASP A 214 -19.81 -22.30 18.13
C ASP A 214 -19.79 -20.76 18.02
N ARG A 215 -18.93 -20.09 18.81
CA ARG A 215 -18.77 -18.63 18.73
C ARG A 215 -18.15 -18.20 17.41
N LEU A 216 -17.07 -18.86 16.97
CA LEU A 216 -16.40 -18.52 15.71
C LEU A 216 -17.34 -18.66 14.53
N ARG A 217 -18.17 -19.71 14.52
CA ARG A 217 -19.19 -19.91 13.47
C ARG A 217 -20.30 -18.87 13.53
N ALA A 218 -20.71 -18.44 14.73
CA ALA A 218 -21.67 -17.36 14.87
C ALA A 218 -21.12 -16.04 14.30
N ASP A 219 -19.86 -15.70 14.60
CA ASP A 219 -19.23 -14.48 14.09
C ASP A 219 -19.01 -14.54 12.57
N LEU A 220 -18.73 -15.73 12.02
CA LEU A 220 -18.53 -15.98 10.59
C LEU A 220 -19.82 -16.23 9.79
N GLN A 221 -21.00 -16.18 10.41
CA GLN A 221 -22.27 -16.56 9.76
C GLN A 221 -22.54 -15.76 8.47
N ASP A 222 -22.33 -14.44 8.50
CA ASP A 222 -22.54 -13.58 7.33
C ASP A 222 -21.56 -13.90 6.20
N VAL A 223 -20.29 -14.17 6.55
CA VAL A 223 -19.27 -14.57 5.58
C VAL A 223 -19.65 -15.91 4.94
N THR A 224 -20.06 -16.87 5.77
CA THR A 224 -20.50 -18.19 5.32
C THR A 224 -21.68 -18.10 4.36
N ALA A 225 -22.65 -17.21 4.63
CA ALA A 225 -23.79 -16.99 3.74
C ALA A 225 -23.33 -16.44 2.37
N GLY A 226 -22.48 -15.41 2.37
CA GLY A 226 -21.98 -14.81 1.12
C GLY A 226 -21.12 -15.76 0.27
N LEU A 227 -20.32 -16.63 0.90
CA LEU A 227 -19.50 -17.60 0.17
C LEU A 227 -20.33 -18.64 -0.60
N ARG A 228 -21.52 -19.00 -0.09
CA ARG A 228 -22.42 -19.97 -0.77
C ARG A 228 -23.02 -19.42 -2.06
N ASP A 229 -23.09 -18.10 -2.19
CA ASP A 229 -23.66 -17.44 -3.37
C ASP A 229 -22.62 -17.22 -4.49
N LEU A 230 -21.35 -17.58 -4.27
CA LEU A 230 -20.28 -17.51 -5.27
C LEU A 230 -20.45 -18.59 -6.34
N ARG A 231 -20.66 -18.19 -7.61
CA ARG A 231 -20.87 -19.12 -8.74
C ARG A 231 -19.87 -18.99 -9.89
N LEU A 232 -19.08 -17.92 -9.94
CA LEU A 232 -18.36 -17.50 -11.14
C LEU A 232 -16.85 -17.67 -10.96
N GLY A 233 -16.22 -18.62 -11.66
CA GLY A 233 -14.76 -18.81 -11.64
C GLY A 233 -14.17 -19.56 -10.43
N SER A 234 -15.01 -20.02 -9.51
CA SER A 234 -14.61 -20.85 -8.35
C SER A 234 -15.34 -22.20 -8.40
N GLY A 235 -14.74 -23.23 -7.80
CA GLY A 235 -15.39 -24.54 -7.62
C GLY A 235 -16.59 -24.49 -6.67
N ASP A 236 -17.26 -25.65 -6.45
CA ASP A 236 -18.31 -25.78 -5.45
C ASP A 236 -17.71 -25.59 -4.04
N PRO A 237 -18.14 -24.59 -3.24
CA PRO A 237 -17.58 -24.32 -1.91
C PRO A 237 -17.87 -25.43 -0.88
N GLY A 238 -18.61 -26.49 -1.24
CA GLY A 238 -18.85 -27.65 -0.40
C GLY A 238 -19.83 -27.39 0.76
N GLU A 239 -19.86 -28.30 1.74
CA GLU A 239 -20.79 -28.24 2.88
C GLU A 239 -20.35 -27.24 3.98
N LEU A 240 -20.26 -25.95 3.65
CA LEU A 240 -19.96 -24.87 4.60
C LEU A 240 -20.97 -24.75 5.77
N SER A 241 -22.10 -25.44 5.71
CA SER A 241 -23.17 -25.37 6.72
C SER A 241 -23.06 -26.42 7.82
N ALA A 242 -22.26 -27.46 7.62
CA ALA A 242 -22.15 -28.57 8.55
C ALA A 242 -21.61 -28.10 9.91
N SER A 243 -22.15 -28.67 11.00
CA SER A 243 -21.88 -28.18 12.35
C SER A 243 -20.44 -28.36 12.82
N THR A 244 -19.72 -29.27 12.17
CA THR A 244 -18.35 -29.68 12.49
C THR A 244 -17.31 -29.12 11.53
N ARG A 245 -17.72 -28.33 10.52
CA ARG A 245 -16.80 -27.80 9.51
C ARG A 245 -16.28 -26.42 9.89
N LEU A 246 -14.99 -26.24 9.68
CA LEU A 246 -14.29 -24.96 9.60
C LEU A 246 -13.84 -24.74 8.15
N TYR A 247 -13.44 -23.51 7.83
CA TYR A 247 -12.92 -23.19 6.51
C TYR A 247 -11.94 -22.03 6.56
N GLU A 248 -11.07 -21.96 5.56
CA GLU A 248 -10.27 -20.80 5.22
C GLU A 248 -10.66 -20.26 3.85
N VAL A 249 -10.46 -18.96 3.65
CA VAL A 249 -10.78 -18.31 2.38
C VAL A 249 -9.68 -17.34 1.96
N GLY A 250 -9.37 -17.34 0.67
CA GLY A 250 -8.37 -16.45 0.11
C GLY A 250 -7.98 -16.85 -1.30
N TRP A 251 -6.72 -16.57 -1.65
CA TRP A 251 -6.15 -16.90 -2.95
C TRP A 251 -5.08 -17.97 -2.79
N SER A 252 -5.12 -18.95 -3.70
CA SER A 252 -4.01 -19.89 -3.90
C SER A 252 -2.79 -19.16 -4.49
N TRP A 253 -1.68 -19.86 -4.70
CA TRP A 253 -0.48 -19.27 -5.30
C TRP A 253 -0.60 -19.04 -6.81
N GLY A 254 -1.46 -19.80 -7.49
CA GLY A 254 -1.69 -19.74 -8.93
C GLY A 254 -3.12 -20.09 -9.29
N VAL A 255 -3.40 -20.33 -10.57
CA VAL A 255 -4.74 -20.79 -11.01
C VAL A 255 -4.96 -22.20 -10.48
N ILE A 256 -6.11 -22.43 -9.83
CA ILE A 256 -6.42 -23.70 -9.17
C ILE A 256 -6.64 -24.79 -10.22
N LYS A 257 -6.13 -25.99 -9.95
CA LYS A 257 -6.31 -27.16 -10.81
C LYS A 257 -7.80 -27.48 -10.97
N GLY A 258 -8.27 -27.48 -12.22
CA GLY A 258 -9.68 -27.70 -12.55
C GLY A 258 -10.58 -26.47 -12.37
N ALA A 259 -10.04 -25.28 -12.11
CA ALA A 259 -10.83 -24.06 -12.02
C ALA A 259 -11.62 -23.81 -13.33
N PRO A 260 -12.94 -23.57 -13.25
CA PRO A 260 -13.78 -23.38 -14.42
C PRO A 260 -13.35 -22.15 -15.24
N LYS A 261 -13.59 -22.21 -16.55
CA LYS A 261 -13.35 -21.08 -17.45
C LYS A 261 -14.44 -20.02 -17.30
N ILE A 262 -14.08 -18.77 -17.56
CA ILE A 262 -15.03 -17.64 -17.55
C ILE A 262 -15.67 -17.51 -18.94
N GLU A 263 -16.88 -18.03 -19.07
CA GLU A 263 -17.55 -18.25 -20.37
C GLU A 263 -18.08 -16.97 -21.06
N PHE A 264 -18.30 -15.87 -20.32
CA PHE A 264 -18.83 -14.64 -20.92
C PHE A 264 -17.75 -13.80 -21.63
N LEU A 265 -16.47 -14.17 -21.51
CA LEU A 265 -15.39 -13.50 -22.20
C LEU A 265 -15.35 -13.93 -23.68
N PRO A 266 -14.87 -13.09 -24.61
CA PRO A 266 -14.91 -13.40 -26.04
C PRO A 266 -14.13 -14.66 -26.45
N ASN A 267 -13.05 -15.00 -25.73
CA ASN A 267 -12.15 -16.11 -26.04
C ASN A 267 -11.86 -17.00 -24.81
N PRO A 268 -12.85 -17.72 -24.24
CA PRO A 268 -12.65 -18.51 -23.02
C PRO A 268 -11.59 -19.60 -23.16
N GLU A 269 -11.37 -20.10 -24.37
CA GLU A 269 -10.38 -21.11 -24.70
C GLU A 269 -8.94 -20.68 -24.42
N THR A 270 -8.64 -19.37 -24.48
CA THR A 270 -7.31 -18.79 -24.20
C THR A 270 -6.93 -18.83 -22.72
N GLN A 271 -7.89 -19.13 -21.83
CA GLN A 271 -7.64 -19.27 -20.41
C GLN A 271 -6.86 -20.57 -20.14
N ARG A 272 -5.62 -20.45 -19.66
CA ARG A 272 -4.74 -21.58 -19.34
C ARG A 272 -5.27 -22.41 -18.17
N ASP A 273 -5.01 -23.70 -18.19
CA ASP A 273 -5.40 -24.59 -17.10
C ASP A 273 -4.55 -24.33 -15.84
N GLY A 274 -5.19 -24.50 -14.68
CA GLY A 274 -4.53 -24.33 -13.40
C GLY A 274 -3.76 -25.57 -12.96
N VAL A 275 -2.75 -25.34 -12.13
CA VAL A 275 -1.95 -26.39 -11.48
C VAL A 275 -1.89 -26.25 -9.96
N ALA A 276 -2.34 -25.10 -9.42
CA ALA A 276 -2.24 -24.84 -8.00
C ALA A 276 -3.23 -25.71 -7.20
N LEU A 277 -2.84 -26.07 -5.98
CA LEU A 277 -3.73 -26.72 -5.02
C LEU A 277 -4.92 -25.79 -4.68
N ASP A 278 -6.07 -26.40 -4.44
CA ASP A 278 -7.29 -25.72 -3.97
C ASP A 278 -7.19 -25.40 -2.47
N ALA A 279 -6.23 -24.55 -2.11
CA ALA A 279 -5.99 -24.09 -0.74
C ALA A 279 -5.46 -22.66 -0.74
N PRO A 280 -5.90 -21.81 0.21
CA PRO A 280 -5.44 -20.42 0.27
C PRO A 280 -4.03 -20.34 0.84
N TYR A 281 -3.26 -19.39 0.33
CA TYR A 281 -1.94 -19.03 0.84
C TYR A 281 -2.01 -17.60 1.37
N LEU A 282 -1.59 -17.39 2.61
CA LEU A 282 -1.73 -16.11 3.29
C LEU A 282 -1.01 -14.97 2.54
N TYR A 283 0.20 -15.24 2.01
CA TYR A 283 0.94 -14.27 1.20
C TYR A 283 0.17 -13.82 -0.04
N PHE A 284 -0.24 -14.78 -0.89
CA PHE A 284 -0.95 -14.48 -2.13
C PHE A 284 -2.33 -13.88 -1.88
N THR A 285 -2.96 -14.23 -0.77
CA THR A 285 -4.19 -13.61 -0.30
C THR A 285 -3.97 -12.12 -0.02
N VAL A 286 -2.93 -11.74 0.74
CA VAL A 286 -2.63 -10.32 1.01
C VAL A 286 -2.26 -9.57 -0.27
N VAL A 287 -1.45 -10.17 -1.15
CA VAL A 287 -1.07 -9.56 -2.43
C VAL A 287 -2.29 -9.32 -3.33
N ALA A 288 -3.20 -10.29 -3.40
CA ALA A 288 -4.46 -10.15 -4.13
C ALA A 288 -5.34 -9.03 -3.53
N LEU A 289 -5.49 -8.98 -2.20
CA LEU A 289 -6.25 -7.93 -1.53
C LEU A 289 -5.66 -6.53 -1.80
N ASP A 290 -4.33 -6.37 -1.76
CA ASP A 290 -3.68 -5.09 -2.09
C ASP A 290 -4.07 -4.64 -3.52
N ALA A 291 -3.90 -5.49 -4.53
CA ALA A 291 -4.16 -5.12 -5.94
C ALA A 291 -5.65 -4.96 -6.29
N VAL A 292 -6.52 -5.80 -5.71
CA VAL A 292 -7.96 -5.78 -5.98
C VAL A 292 -8.58 -4.46 -5.53
N SER A 293 -8.04 -3.82 -4.50
CA SER A 293 -8.49 -2.49 -4.04
C SER A 293 -8.40 -1.40 -5.12
N ASP A 294 -7.46 -1.53 -6.06
CA ASP A 294 -7.30 -0.57 -7.15
C ASP A 294 -8.46 -0.62 -8.17
N LEU A 295 -9.08 -1.79 -8.37
CA LEU A 295 -10.18 -2.00 -9.32
C LEU A 295 -11.44 -1.19 -8.95
N PHE A 296 -11.61 -0.92 -7.66
CA PHE A 296 -12.74 -0.15 -7.14
C PHE A 296 -12.28 1.08 -6.35
N SER A 297 -11.09 1.60 -6.64
CA SER A 297 -10.73 2.94 -6.16
C SER A 297 -11.68 4.00 -6.73
N GLU A 298 -11.83 5.12 -6.03
CA GLU A 298 -12.60 6.26 -6.53
C GLU A 298 -12.07 6.73 -7.89
N ARG A 299 -10.75 6.76 -8.04
CA ARG A 299 -10.04 7.09 -9.27
C ARG A 299 -10.46 6.19 -10.44
N THR A 300 -10.38 4.87 -10.27
CA THR A 300 -10.73 3.90 -11.33
C THR A 300 -12.17 4.09 -11.81
N ARG A 301 -13.09 4.39 -10.87
CA ARG A 301 -14.49 4.71 -11.20
C ARG A 301 -14.63 6.05 -11.93
N LEU A 302 -14.03 7.12 -11.41
CA LEU A 302 -14.15 8.48 -11.97
C LEU A 302 -13.56 8.59 -13.39
N LEU A 303 -12.47 7.85 -13.65
CA LEU A 303 -11.79 7.85 -14.94
C LEU A 303 -12.32 6.81 -15.93
N ALA A 304 -13.31 6.01 -15.51
CA ALA A 304 -13.90 4.92 -16.30
C ALA A 304 -12.82 4.04 -16.97
N LEU A 305 -11.84 3.59 -16.18
CA LEU A 305 -10.70 2.83 -16.70
C LEU A 305 -11.07 1.41 -17.14
N LEU A 306 -12.20 0.88 -16.66
CA LEU A 306 -12.68 -0.46 -16.95
C LEU A 306 -13.75 -0.45 -18.06
N ASP A 307 -13.62 -1.35 -19.03
CA ASP A 307 -14.68 -1.67 -19.99
C ASP A 307 -15.83 -2.50 -19.37
N GLU A 308 -16.85 -2.84 -20.15
CA GLU A 308 -18.03 -3.57 -19.65
C GLU A 308 -17.68 -4.98 -19.13
N GLU A 309 -16.80 -5.70 -19.81
CA GLU A 309 -16.39 -7.06 -19.41
C GLU A 309 -15.57 -6.99 -18.12
N GLN A 310 -14.64 -6.04 -18.05
CA GLN A 310 -13.83 -5.78 -16.87
C GLN A 310 -14.67 -5.31 -15.69
N GLN A 311 -15.72 -4.52 -15.89
CA GLN A 311 -16.64 -4.14 -14.81
C GLN A 311 -17.37 -5.36 -14.22
N ARG A 312 -17.80 -6.31 -15.06
CA ARG A 312 -18.42 -7.56 -14.60
C ARG A 312 -17.42 -8.43 -13.82
N LEU A 313 -16.17 -8.53 -14.30
CA LEU A 313 -15.09 -9.21 -13.58
C LEU A 313 -14.80 -8.53 -12.23
N ALA A 314 -14.69 -7.19 -12.21
CA ALA A 314 -14.41 -6.41 -11.01
C ALA A 314 -15.46 -6.61 -9.93
N GLN A 315 -16.75 -6.63 -10.28
CA GLN A 315 -17.84 -6.91 -9.33
C GLN A 315 -17.73 -8.30 -8.72
N ALA A 316 -17.42 -9.32 -9.53
CA ALA A 316 -17.24 -10.69 -9.05
C ALA A 316 -16.00 -10.83 -8.13
N ILE A 317 -14.94 -10.08 -8.40
CA ILE A 317 -13.73 -10.04 -7.58
C ILE A 317 -13.99 -9.26 -6.28
N GLN A 318 -14.73 -8.15 -6.33
CA GLN A 318 -15.04 -7.32 -5.16
C GLN A 318 -15.78 -8.10 -4.08
N LEU A 319 -16.77 -8.93 -4.45
CA LEU A 319 -17.47 -9.77 -3.49
C LEU A 319 -16.52 -10.72 -2.74
N ARG A 320 -15.53 -11.29 -3.44
CA ARG A 320 -14.52 -12.15 -2.83
C ARG A 320 -13.60 -11.37 -1.90
N TYR A 321 -13.17 -10.19 -2.34
CA TYR A 321 -12.37 -9.27 -1.54
C TYR A 321 -13.06 -8.95 -0.21
N ASP A 322 -14.33 -8.55 -0.25
CA ASP A 322 -15.10 -8.16 0.94
C ASP A 322 -15.24 -9.35 1.91
N LEU A 323 -15.54 -10.54 1.39
CA LEU A 323 -15.70 -11.77 2.18
C LEU A 323 -14.37 -12.21 2.83
N THR A 324 -13.27 -12.19 2.07
CA THR A 324 -11.94 -12.53 2.57
C THR A 324 -11.47 -11.54 3.62
N GLN A 325 -11.60 -10.23 3.38
CA GLN A 325 -11.20 -9.22 4.34
C GLN A 325 -11.96 -9.38 5.66
N ARG A 326 -13.29 -9.58 5.59
CA ARG A 326 -14.13 -9.78 6.77
C ARG A 326 -13.77 -11.07 7.51
N TYR A 327 -13.54 -12.18 6.80
CA TYR A 327 -13.12 -13.45 7.38
C TYR A 327 -11.84 -13.29 8.22
N TRP A 328 -10.77 -12.76 7.62
CA TRP A 328 -9.47 -12.64 8.27
C TRP A 328 -9.49 -11.60 9.40
N SER A 329 -10.28 -10.53 9.27
CA SER A 329 -10.43 -9.55 10.36
C SER A 329 -11.12 -10.16 11.59
N ILE A 330 -12.20 -10.94 11.38
CA ILE A 330 -12.87 -11.67 12.47
C ILE A 330 -11.88 -12.61 13.15
N LEU A 331 -11.12 -13.39 12.37
CA LEU A 331 -10.14 -14.33 12.92
C LEU A 331 -9.02 -13.60 13.70
N ALA A 332 -8.51 -12.50 13.17
CA ALA A 332 -7.45 -11.72 13.79
C ALA A 332 -7.87 -11.07 15.13
N THR A 333 -9.17 -10.77 15.30
CA THR A 333 -9.72 -10.01 16.43
C THR A 333 -10.75 -10.79 17.28
N PHE A 334 -10.87 -12.11 17.07
CA PHE A 334 -11.94 -12.98 17.59
C PHE A 334 -12.17 -12.97 19.11
N SER A 335 -11.19 -12.54 19.90
CA SER A 335 -11.23 -12.63 21.36
C SER A 335 -11.65 -11.32 22.02
N GLN A 336 -12.45 -11.41 23.10
CA GLN A 336 -12.86 -10.29 23.95
C GLN A 336 -11.71 -9.74 24.83
N GLY A 337 -10.60 -10.48 24.92
CA GLY A 337 -9.40 -10.09 25.67
C GLY A 337 -8.23 -9.80 24.73
N ARG A 338 -7.15 -10.59 24.87
CA ARG A 338 -6.00 -10.58 23.96
C ARG A 338 -6.45 -11.09 22.59
N TRP A 339 -6.15 -10.34 21.54
CA TRP A 339 -6.49 -10.76 20.17
C TRP A 339 -5.52 -11.83 19.67
N PRO A 340 -5.97 -12.78 18.82
CA PRO A 340 -5.07 -13.73 18.16
C PRO A 340 -3.87 -13.04 17.49
N LEU A 341 -4.09 -11.89 16.86
CA LEU A 341 -3.02 -11.11 16.23
C LEU A 341 -1.96 -10.56 17.20
N GLU A 342 -2.26 -10.50 18.49
CA GLU A 342 -1.29 -10.07 19.51
C GLU A 342 -0.39 -11.22 19.98
N ASP A 343 -0.67 -12.46 19.56
CA ASP A 343 0.12 -13.64 19.89
C ASP A 343 1.07 -14.01 18.74
N LEU A 344 2.31 -13.53 18.85
CA LEU A 344 3.32 -13.64 17.80
C LEU A 344 4.26 -14.83 18.03
N PRO A 345 4.61 -15.60 16.98
CA PRO A 345 4.19 -15.44 15.58
C PRO A 345 2.83 -16.06 15.27
N TRP A 346 2.12 -15.50 14.29
CA TRP A 346 0.93 -16.09 13.69
C TRP A 346 1.24 -17.46 13.11
N ARG A 347 0.34 -18.41 13.36
CA ARG A 347 0.42 -19.79 12.87
C ARG A 347 -0.67 -20.05 11.82
N THR A 348 -0.26 -20.48 10.63
CA THR A 348 -1.14 -20.92 9.55
C THR A 348 -1.64 -22.35 9.81
N THR A 349 -2.74 -22.76 9.18
CA THR A 349 -3.38 -24.06 9.47
C THR A 349 -2.59 -25.28 9.00
N ASP A 350 -1.56 -25.08 8.17
CA ASP A 350 -0.55 -26.09 7.83
C ASP A 350 0.48 -26.31 8.96
N GLY A 351 0.47 -25.46 9.99
CA GLY A 351 1.31 -25.58 11.19
C GLY A 351 2.53 -24.65 11.20
N GLU A 352 2.82 -23.97 10.09
CA GLU A 352 3.95 -23.04 9.98
C GLU A 352 3.68 -21.77 10.80
N ALA A 353 4.72 -21.24 11.45
CA ALA A 353 4.58 -20.11 12.36
C ALA A 353 5.73 -19.11 12.17
N GLU A 354 5.42 -17.95 11.59
CA GLU A 354 6.42 -16.96 11.20
C GLU A 354 5.99 -15.52 11.53
N ASP A 355 6.96 -14.68 11.89
CA ASP A 355 6.72 -13.24 12.12
C ASP A 355 6.22 -12.56 10.84
N TYR A 356 6.64 -13.06 9.67
CA TYR A 356 6.15 -12.60 8.37
C TYR A 356 4.64 -12.80 8.21
N PHE A 357 4.09 -13.95 8.65
CA PHE A 357 2.64 -14.19 8.60
C PHE A 357 1.87 -13.24 9.51
N SER A 358 2.43 -12.93 10.69
CA SER A 358 1.85 -11.93 11.59
C SER A 358 1.76 -10.57 10.90
N LEU A 359 2.84 -10.15 10.23
CA LEU A 359 2.88 -8.92 9.46
C LEU A 359 1.83 -8.90 8.34
N LEU A 360 1.63 -10.00 7.63
CA LEU A 360 0.58 -10.13 6.62
C LEU A 360 -0.82 -9.92 7.21
N ILE A 361 -1.14 -10.53 8.35
CA ILE A 361 -2.45 -10.37 9.01
C ILE A 361 -2.68 -8.94 9.49
N THR A 362 -1.63 -8.22 9.94
CA THR A 362 -1.78 -6.79 10.29
C THR A 362 -2.30 -5.96 9.12
N SER A 363 -1.91 -6.27 7.88
CA SER A 363 -2.34 -5.54 6.69
C SER A 363 -3.84 -5.66 6.43
N ILE A 364 -4.40 -6.85 6.65
CA ILE A 364 -5.83 -7.10 6.48
C ILE A 364 -6.61 -6.37 7.58
N SER A 365 -6.07 -6.38 8.80
CA SER A 365 -6.68 -5.70 9.95
C SER A 365 -6.71 -4.18 9.80
N ILE A 366 -5.63 -3.57 9.29
CA ILE A 366 -5.55 -2.13 9.01
C ILE A 366 -6.67 -1.69 8.06
N ARG A 367 -6.90 -2.43 6.98
CA ARG A 367 -7.96 -2.12 6.00
C ARG A 367 -9.35 -2.17 6.62
N GLU A 368 -9.62 -3.18 7.44
CA GLU A 368 -10.92 -3.27 8.11
C GLU A 368 -11.13 -2.12 9.09
N PHE A 369 -10.07 -1.68 9.77
CA PHE A 369 -10.16 -0.60 10.73
C PHE A 369 -10.46 0.74 10.05
N ASP A 370 -9.89 0.97 8.87
CA ASP A 370 -10.20 2.12 8.01
C ASP A 370 -11.67 2.11 7.58
N ALA A 371 -12.19 0.94 7.17
CA ALA A 371 -13.58 0.80 6.73
C ALA A 371 -14.62 0.98 7.87
N ARG A 372 -14.24 0.72 9.14
CA ARG A 372 -15.18 0.69 10.28
C ARG A 372 -15.05 1.85 11.27
N ASN A 373 -14.14 2.81 11.07
CA ASN A 373 -13.86 3.89 12.02
C ASN A 373 -13.66 3.38 13.46
N VAL A 374 -12.69 2.48 13.61
CA VAL A 374 -12.42 1.79 14.88
C VAL A 374 -11.77 2.75 15.90
N PRO A 375 -12.05 2.65 17.22
CA PRO A 375 -11.45 3.54 18.21
C PRO A 375 -9.92 3.50 18.26
N ASP A 376 -9.29 4.64 18.55
CA ASP A 376 -7.83 4.78 18.67
C ASP A 376 -7.15 3.76 19.58
N ARG A 377 -7.82 3.31 20.64
CA ARG A 377 -7.31 2.26 21.53
C ARG A 377 -7.00 0.97 20.76
N ASP A 378 -7.90 0.59 19.88
CA ASP A 378 -7.85 -0.66 19.12
C ASP A 378 -6.86 -0.53 17.95
N VAL A 379 -6.80 0.65 17.31
CA VAL A 379 -5.73 1.02 16.36
C VAL A 379 -4.35 0.96 17.04
N TRP A 380 -4.23 1.47 18.27
CA TRP A 380 -2.98 1.46 19.03
C TRP A 380 -2.52 0.04 19.40
N ARG A 381 -3.43 -0.87 19.74
CA ARG A 381 -3.10 -2.30 19.98
C ARG A 381 -2.38 -2.91 18.78
N LEU A 382 -2.86 -2.62 17.57
CA LEU A 382 -2.22 -3.05 16.33
C LEU A 382 -0.86 -2.36 16.11
N GLY A 383 -0.72 -1.11 16.53
CA GLY A 383 0.55 -0.37 16.51
C GLY A 383 1.61 -1.02 17.40
N GLU A 384 1.21 -1.55 18.56
CA GLU A 384 2.09 -2.29 19.46
C GLU A 384 2.54 -3.63 18.86
N VAL A 385 1.67 -4.32 18.11
CA VAL A 385 2.04 -5.52 17.34
C VAL A 385 3.11 -5.18 16.29
N LEU A 386 2.92 -4.12 15.50
CA LEU A 386 3.90 -3.68 14.51
C LEU A 386 5.23 -3.21 15.13
N ARG A 387 5.18 -2.55 16.29
CA ARG A 387 6.36 -2.19 17.08
C ARG A 387 7.12 -3.44 17.53
N GLU A 388 6.41 -4.49 17.95
CA GLU A 388 7.03 -5.74 18.36
C GLU A 388 7.62 -6.51 17.18
N LEU A 389 6.93 -6.58 16.04
CA LEU A 389 7.47 -7.13 14.79
C LEU A 389 8.72 -6.39 14.31
N SER A 390 8.77 -5.07 14.50
CA SER A 390 9.96 -4.26 14.22
C SER A 390 11.14 -4.63 15.13
N ASN A 391 10.89 -4.91 16.40
CA ASN A 391 11.91 -5.33 17.37
C ASN A 391 12.43 -6.75 17.07
N ARG A 392 11.51 -7.69 16.83
CA ARG A 392 11.80 -9.09 16.55
C ARG A 392 12.56 -9.23 15.24
N GLY A 393 12.18 -8.46 14.23
CA GLY A 393 12.91 -8.34 12.97
C GLY A 393 14.20 -7.52 13.02
N ARG A 394 14.67 -7.04 14.18
CA ARG A 394 15.92 -6.22 14.27
C ARG A 394 15.95 -4.98 13.37
N ILE A 395 14.79 -4.37 13.16
CA ILE A 395 14.67 -3.11 12.44
C ILE A 395 14.98 -1.94 13.38
N THR A 396 14.37 -1.95 14.58
CA THR A 396 14.51 -0.91 15.61
C THR A 396 15.45 -1.32 16.76
N ARG A 397 16.10 -2.49 16.64
CA ARG A 397 16.98 -3.08 17.65
C ARG A 397 18.23 -3.64 16.98
N ARG A 398 19.36 -3.57 17.69
CA ARG A 398 20.62 -4.15 17.25
C ARG A 398 20.49 -5.69 17.13
N PRO A 399 21.02 -6.32 16.07
CA PRO A 399 21.07 -7.78 15.97
C PRO A 399 21.92 -8.40 17.10
N LEU A 400 21.54 -9.61 17.51
CA LEU A 400 22.38 -10.46 18.36
C LEU A 400 23.42 -11.21 17.50
N ARG A 401 24.35 -11.91 18.16
CA ARG A 401 25.22 -12.87 17.46
C ARG A 401 24.36 -14.04 16.96
N GLU A 402 24.48 -14.39 15.68
CA GLU A 402 23.73 -15.49 15.05
C GLU A 402 22.20 -15.29 15.18
N ASP A 403 21.74 -14.04 15.02
CA ASP A 403 20.33 -13.68 15.19
C ASP A 403 19.45 -14.29 14.08
N PRO A 404 18.39 -15.06 14.43
CA PRO A 404 17.51 -15.72 13.46
C PRO A 404 16.67 -14.73 12.63
N ALA A 405 16.61 -13.46 13.01
CA ALA A 405 15.93 -12.44 12.23
C ALA A 405 16.74 -11.98 11.00
N ILE A 406 18.06 -12.18 10.97
CA ILE A 406 18.91 -11.71 9.86
C ILE A 406 18.61 -12.43 8.54
N PRO A 407 18.46 -13.78 8.51
CA PRO A 407 18.09 -14.49 7.29
C PRO A 407 16.83 -13.95 6.60
N MET A 408 15.81 -13.51 7.36
CA MET A 408 14.58 -12.92 6.82
C MET A 408 14.84 -11.66 5.98
N HIS A 409 15.94 -10.95 6.26
CA HIS A 409 16.35 -9.75 5.52
C HIS A 409 17.30 -10.04 4.36
N ALA A 410 18.20 -11.01 4.53
CA ALA A 410 19.26 -11.29 3.58
C ALA A 410 18.86 -12.34 2.54
N VAL A 411 18.35 -13.47 3.02
CA VAL A 411 17.93 -14.62 2.20
C VAL A 411 16.46 -14.48 1.80
N GLY A 412 15.65 -13.91 2.68
CA GLY A 412 14.20 -13.85 2.55
C GLY A 412 13.48 -14.94 3.32
N MET A 413 12.16 -14.91 3.23
CA MET A 413 11.27 -16.00 3.63
C MET A 413 10.91 -16.83 2.40
N ASP A 414 10.83 -18.15 2.55
CA ASP A 414 10.45 -19.07 1.48
C ASP A 414 9.18 -19.81 1.88
N THR A 415 8.24 -19.96 0.96
CA THR A 415 7.00 -20.73 1.15
C THR A 415 6.88 -21.79 0.09
N GLU A 416 6.67 -23.03 0.51
CA GLU A 416 6.47 -24.16 -0.40
C GLU A 416 5.14 -24.06 -1.15
N LEU A 417 5.17 -24.30 -2.46
CA LEU A 417 4.02 -24.26 -3.35
C LEU A 417 3.57 -25.68 -3.69
N SER A 418 2.37 -26.07 -3.23
CA SER A 418 1.82 -27.42 -3.41
C SER A 418 0.97 -27.55 -4.69
N GLY A 419 0.78 -28.78 -5.19
CA GLY A 419 -0.05 -29.08 -6.37
C GLY A 419 0.73 -29.28 -7.69
N ILE A 420 2.05 -29.16 -7.63
CA ILE A 420 2.95 -29.28 -8.79
C ILE A 420 3.50 -30.70 -9.02
N GLU A 421 3.06 -31.69 -8.24
CA GLU A 421 3.57 -33.06 -8.31
C GLU A 421 3.36 -33.65 -9.72
N SER A 422 2.27 -33.26 -10.39
CA SER A 422 2.00 -33.66 -11.78
C SER A 422 2.90 -33.01 -12.84
N THR A 423 3.70 -32.01 -12.47
CA THR A 423 4.65 -31.32 -13.37
C THR A 423 6.08 -31.87 -13.28
N GLY A 424 6.31 -32.87 -12.42
CA GLY A 424 7.63 -33.47 -12.21
C GLY A 424 8.63 -32.58 -11.46
N SER A 425 8.14 -31.50 -10.84
CA SER A 425 8.92 -30.67 -9.91
C SER A 425 8.48 -31.02 -8.50
N ASP A 426 9.30 -31.77 -7.77
CA ASP A 426 8.88 -32.35 -6.50
C ASP A 426 8.77 -31.31 -5.37
N LEU A 427 9.45 -30.15 -5.45
CA LEU A 427 9.36 -29.04 -4.48
C LEU A 427 9.68 -27.69 -5.15
N LEU A 428 8.71 -26.77 -5.19
CA LEU A 428 8.88 -25.38 -5.66
C LEU A 428 8.57 -24.44 -4.50
N GLY A 429 9.44 -23.46 -4.26
CA GLY A 429 9.23 -22.42 -3.26
C GLY A 429 9.00 -21.06 -3.89
N TRP A 430 8.46 -20.13 -3.10
CA TRP A 430 8.31 -18.73 -3.44
C TRP A 430 9.04 -17.84 -2.44
N LYS A 431 10.03 -17.08 -2.93
CA LYS A 431 10.87 -16.23 -2.09
C LYS A 431 10.32 -14.81 -1.93
N MET A 432 10.19 -14.37 -0.67
CA MET A 432 9.77 -13.04 -0.23
C MET A 432 10.92 -12.27 0.42
N LEU A 433 11.14 -11.03 -0.01
CA LEU A 433 12.32 -10.24 0.35
C LEU A 433 12.01 -8.86 0.96
N ASP A 434 10.76 -8.64 1.36
CA ASP A 434 10.22 -7.30 1.58
C ASP A 434 9.78 -7.02 3.02
N TYR A 435 10.16 -7.85 3.99
CA TYR A 435 9.72 -7.74 5.39
C TYR A 435 9.88 -6.32 5.96
N ALA A 436 11.07 -5.72 5.88
CA ALA A 436 11.33 -4.41 6.44
C ALA A 436 10.48 -3.30 5.78
N ALA A 437 10.37 -3.35 4.45
CA ALA A 437 9.57 -2.38 3.70
C ALA A 437 8.06 -2.57 3.93
N LEU A 438 7.59 -3.80 4.12
CA LEU A 438 6.23 -4.08 4.52
C LEU A 438 5.93 -3.54 5.92
N VAL A 439 6.82 -3.74 6.90
CA VAL A 439 6.68 -3.15 8.24
C VAL A 439 6.51 -1.63 8.13
N PHE A 440 7.35 -0.96 7.36
CA PHE A 440 7.21 0.48 7.10
C PHE A 440 5.87 0.86 6.48
N LYS A 441 5.48 0.21 5.37
CA LYS A 441 4.20 0.44 4.69
C LYS A 441 3.02 0.31 5.67
N ARG A 442 3.02 -0.72 6.53
CA ARG A 442 1.93 -0.97 7.48
C ARG A 442 1.89 0.05 8.62
N ILE A 443 3.04 0.43 9.18
CA ILE A 443 3.11 1.45 10.25
C ILE A 443 2.62 2.80 9.74
N VAL A 444 3.05 3.21 8.53
CA VAL A 444 2.59 4.45 7.90
C VAL A 444 1.08 4.40 7.66
N GLY A 445 0.57 3.30 7.09
CA GLY A 445 -0.87 3.10 6.86
C GLY A 445 -1.69 3.18 8.15
N LEU A 446 -1.29 2.48 9.20
CA LEU A 446 -1.97 2.50 10.50
C LEU A 446 -1.97 3.89 11.14
N THR A 447 -0.88 4.65 11.01
CA THR A 447 -0.75 6.00 11.61
C THR A 447 -1.77 6.99 11.06
N ARG A 448 -2.23 6.79 9.81
CA ARG A 448 -3.28 7.62 9.20
C ARG A 448 -4.62 7.50 9.92
N LEU A 449 -4.89 6.35 10.54
CA LEU A 449 -6.14 6.06 11.25
C LEU A 449 -6.22 6.68 12.64
N LEU A 450 -5.08 7.11 13.21
CA LEU A 450 -5.04 7.65 14.57
C LEU A 450 -5.53 9.09 14.62
N GLU A 451 -6.50 9.38 15.49
CA GLU A 451 -7.02 10.74 15.72
C GLU A 451 -6.35 11.43 16.93
N ASP A 452 -5.74 10.68 17.85
CA ASP A 452 -5.00 11.19 18.99
C ASP A 452 -3.60 11.66 18.60
N ASN A 453 -3.30 12.94 18.90
CA ASN A 453 -2.03 13.58 18.59
C ASN A 453 -0.81 12.91 19.27
N GLN A 454 -0.95 12.40 20.49
CA GLN A 454 0.15 11.75 21.21
C GLN A 454 0.45 10.38 20.62
N LEU A 455 -0.59 9.58 20.34
CA LEU A 455 -0.43 8.27 19.68
C LEU A 455 0.15 8.44 18.27
N ARG A 456 -0.37 9.40 17.50
CA ARG A 456 0.17 9.72 16.16
C ARG A 456 1.63 10.17 16.23
N ALA A 457 2.03 10.96 17.23
CA ALA A 457 3.42 11.37 17.43
C ALA A 457 4.34 10.18 17.78
N ARG A 458 3.89 9.25 18.62
CA ARG A 458 4.64 8.03 18.96
C ARG A 458 4.83 7.14 17.72
N MET A 459 3.76 6.91 16.96
CA MET A 459 3.84 6.15 15.72
C MET A 459 4.72 6.83 14.68
N SER A 460 4.67 8.17 14.58
CA SER A 460 5.57 8.93 13.71
C SER A 460 7.04 8.77 14.08
N SER A 461 7.37 8.63 15.37
CA SER A 461 8.74 8.31 15.80
C SER A 461 9.15 6.91 15.35
N LEU A 462 8.26 5.92 15.47
CA LEU A 462 8.52 4.56 14.98
C LEU A 462 8.71 4.52 13.46
N ILE A 463 7.93 5.31 12.71
CA ILE A 463 8.13 5.50 11.26
C ILE A 463 9.54 6.00 10.97
N ASP A 464 10.01 7.02 11.69
CA ASP A 464 11.35 7.58 11.49
C ASP A 464 12.44 6.54 11.82
N ASP A 465 12.28 5.74 12.87
CA ASP A 465 13.23 4.68 13.25
C ASP A 465 13.29 3.55 12.20
N VAL A 466 12.14 3.10 11.71
CA VAL A 466 12.05 2.05 10.67
C VAL A 466 12.59 2.56 9.34
N TRP A 467 12.31 3.82 9.00
CA TRP A 467 12.84 4.43 7.78
C TRP A 467 14.35 4.54 7.80
N GLU A 468 14.96 4.86 8.95
CA GLU A 468 16.42 4.89 9.06
C GLU A 468 17.05 3.54 8.72
N HIS A 469 16.44 2.44 9.19
CA HIS A 469 16.86 1.09 8.84
C HIS A 469 16.73 0.82 7.34
N ILE A 470 15.57 1.13 6.73
CA ILE A 470 15.34 0.92 5.29
C ILE A 470 16.33 1.73 4.47
N ARG A 471 16.53 3.01 4.80
CA ARG A 471 17.48 3.88 4.12
C ARG A 471 18.90 3.35 4.22
N GLY A 472 19.29 2.80 5.38
CA GLY A 472 20.58 2.16 5.58
C GLY A 472 20.86 0.99 4.63
N ARG A 473 19.82 0.37 4.04
CA ARG A 473 19.93 -0.74 3.09
C ARG A 473 19.98 -0.32 1.63
N GLN A 474 20.05 0.98 1.34
CA GLN A 474 20.26 1.43 -0.03
C GLN A 474 21.65 1.01 -0.49
N SER A 475 21.76 0.54 -1.73
CA SER A 475 23.04 0.20 -2.33
C SER A 475 23.90 1.45 -2.54
N GLU A 476 25.19 1.33 -2.23
CA GLU A 476 26.19 2.37 -2.50
C GLU A 476 26.90 2.15 -3.85
N GLU A 477 26.73 0.96 -4.44
CA GLU A 477 27.35 0.54 -5.69
C GLU A 477 26.91 1.45 -6.85
N PRO A 478 27.82 1.93 -7.72
CA PRO A 478 27.49 2.91 -8.75
C PRO A 478 26.32 2.50 -9.65
N ALA A 479 26.20 1.21 -9.99
CA ALA A 479 25.15 0.70 -10.86
C ALA A 479 23.76 0.65 -10.20
N ALA A 480 23.69 0.52 -8.87
CA ALA A 480 22.47 0.31 -8.10
C ALA A 480 22.21 1.43 -7.07
N ARG A 481 22.99 2.52 -7.13
CA ARG A 481 23.03 3.54 -6.09
C ARG A 481 21.65 4.13 -5.81
N GLY A 482 21.23 4.06 -4.55
CA GLY A 482 19.93 4.59 -4.10
C GLY A 482 18.74 3.65 -4.32
N LEU A 483 18.97 2.47 -4.91
CA LEU A 483 18.00 1.37 -4.97
C LEU A 483 18.29 0.35 -3.86
N TRP A 484 17.32 -0.51 -3.58
CA TRP A 484 17.45 -1.61 -2.64
C TRP A 484 17.78 -2.89 -3.41
N ASP A 485 18.49 -3.86 -2.85
CA ASP A 485 18.70 -4.08 -1.42
C ASP A 485 20.16 -4.44 -1.11
N ALA A 486 20.73 -3.77 -0.11
CA ALA A 486 22.07 -3.98 0.41
C ALA A 486 22.01 -4.26 1.93
N PRO A 487 21.57 -5.45 2.36
CA PRO A 487 21.46 -5.79 3.78
C PRO A 487 22.80 -5.76 4.53
N SER A 488 23.95 -5.91 3.83
CA SER A 488 25.28 -5.85 4.44
C SER A 488 25.60 -4.48 5.07
N ASN A 489 24.96 -3.41 4.59
CA ASN A 489 25.12 -2.07 5.14
C ASN A 489 24.54 -1.91 6.55
N VAL A 490 23.65 -2.81 6.95
CA VAL A 490 22.97 -2.77 8.27
C VAL A 490 23.29 -4.00 9.12
N PHE A 491 23.66 -5.12 8.50
CA PHE A 491 23.96 -6.38 9.17
C PHE A 491 25.37 -6.88 8.84
N ASP A 492 26.21 -7.00 9.87
CA ASP A 492 27.57 -7.55 9.75
C ASP A 492 27.55 -9.00 9.22
N GLY A 493 28.43 -9.31 8.27
CA GLY A 493 28.63 -10.67 7.76
C GLY A 493 27.59 -11.16 6.75
N VAL A 494 26.63 -10.31 6.37
CA VAL A 494 25.69 -10.56 5.28
C VAL A 494 26.35 -10.20 3.94
N LYS A 495 26.01 -10.95 2.89
CA LYS A 495 26.42 -10.63 1.52
C LYS A 495 25.29 -9.96 0.77
N ASP A 496 25.63 -8.92 0.03
CA ASP A 496 24.68 -8.25 -0.86
C ASP A 496 24.51 -9.03 -2.17
N ARG A 497 23.37 -8.75 -2.81
CA ARG A 497 23.11 -9.16 -4.18
C ARG A 497 23.77 -8.17 -5.13
N PRO A 498 24.25 -8.64 -6.30
CA PRO A 498 24.87 -7.75 -7.28
C PRO A 498 23.87 -6.76 -7.89
N ASP A 499 22.60 -7.18 -8.03
CA ASP A 499 21.54 -6.41 -8.66
C ASP A 499 20.52 -5.89 -7.63
N PRO A 500 19.86 -4.76 -7.91
CA PRO A 500 18.73 -4.29 -7.12
C PRO A 500 17.64 -5.36 -6.98
N THR A 501 17.04 -5.43 -5.79
CA THR A 501 15.85 -6.22 -5.51
C THR A 501 14.61 -5.34 -5.70
N TRP A 502 13.85 -5.58 -6.77
CA TRP A 502 12.69 -4.76 -7.13
C TRP A 502 11.48 -4.98 -6.21
N GLN A 503 11.31 -6.16 -5.62
CA GLN A 503 10.21 -6.44 -4.69
C GLN A 503 10.24 -5.47 -3.49
N ILE A 504 11.36 -5.39 -2.79
CA ILE A 504 11.52 -4.46 -1.65
C ILE A 504 11.56 -3.01 -2.11
N THR A 505 12.19 -2.69 -3.25
CA THR A 505 12.17 -1.32 -3.80
C THR A 505 10.74 -0.84 -4.06
N LEU A 506 9.90 -1.69 -4.65
CA LEU A 506 8.48 -1.39 -4.87
C LEU A 506 7.76 -1.19 -3.53
N ARG A 507 7.95 -2.06 -2.53
CA ARG A 507 7.33 -1.88 -1.21
C ARG A 507 7.76 -0.58 -0.52
N VAL A 508 9.00 -0.15 -0.71
CA VAL A 508 9.48 1.15 -0.22
C VAL A 508 8.74 2.28 -0.93
N VAL A 509 8.60 2.22 -2.26
CA VAL A 509 7.84 3.20 -3.05
C VAL A 509 6.38 3.27 -2.56
N GLU A 510 5.71 2.14 -2.39
CA GLU A 510 4.34 2.08 -1.87
C GLU A 510 4.22 2.70 -0.47
N GLY A 511 5.18 2.42 0.42
CA GLY A 511 5.23 3.02 1.76
C GLY A 511 5.46 4.54 1.71
N LEU A 512 6.30 5.02 0.79
CA LEU A 512 6.56 6.45 0.58
C LEU A 512 5.33 7.17 0.00
N VAL A 513 4.54 6.51 -0.83
CA VAL A 513 3.26 7.03 -1.30
C VAL A 513 2.32 7.27 -0.11
N TYR A 514 2.14 6.26 0.76
CA TYR A 514 1.36 6.46 1.98
C TYR A 514 1.94 7.52 2.92
N ALA A 515 3.26 7.64 2.99
CA ALA A 515 3.91 8.65 3.81
C ALA A 515 3.68 10.06 3.23
N SER A 516 3.60 10.20 1.91
CA SER A 516 3.28 11.46 1.23
C SER A 516 1.87 11.93 1.59
N ASP A 517 0.90 11.02 1.59
CA ASP A 517 -0.47 11.31 2.04
C ASP A 517 -0.48 11.76 3.49
N LEU A 518 0.20 11.01 4.38
CA LEU A 518 0.29 11.33 5.80
C LEU A 518 0.97 12.69 6.05
N ALA A 519 2.00 13.03 5.28
CA ALA A 519 2.70 14.31 5.37
C ALA A 519 1.84 15.49 4.86
N SER A 520 0.95 15.21 3.91
CA SER A 520 0.09 16.22 3.28
C SER A 520 -1.25 16.40 4.01
N ALA A 521 -1.59 15.49 4.93
CA ALA A 521 -2.81 15.54 5.71
C ALA A 521 -2.90 16.82 6.56
N GLU A 522 -4.13 17.32 6.75
CA GLU A 522 -4.34 18.47 7.65
C GLU A 522 -3.93 18.10 9.10
N PRO A 523 -3.40 19.07 9.87
CA PRO A 523 -3.12 18.86 11.28
C PRO A 523 -4.38 18.38 12.00
N LEU A 524 -4.21 17.43 12.92
CA LEU A 524 -5.31 16.94 13.74
C LEU A 524 -5.97 18.07 14.53
N ARG A 525 -7.29 18.01 14.59
CA ARG A 525 -8.08 18.93 15.40
C ARG A 525 -7.76 18.71 16.87
N SER A 526 -7.71 19.80 17.63
CA SER A 526 -7.52 19.75 19.08
C SER A 526 -8.61 20.61 19.71
N GLU A 527 -9.64 19.97 20.28
CA GLU A 527 -10.76 20.67 20.91
C GLU A 527 -10.28 21.64 22.00
N ARG A 528 -9.21 21.27 22.73
CA ARG A 528 -8.62 22.14 23.75
C ARG A 528 -8.01 23.40 23.13
N LEU A 529 -7.33 23.28 21.99
CA LEU A 529 -6.77 24.44 21.29
C LEU A 529 -7.86 25.27 20.60
N ILE A 530 -8.91 24.64 20.09
CA ILE A 530 -10.07 25.34 19.51
C ILE A 530 -10.76 26.17 20.60
N SER A 531 -11.11 25.56 21.74
CA SER A 531 -11.70 26.26 22.88
C SER A 531 -10.84 27.43 23.35
N PHE A 532 -9.52 27.21 23.47
CA PHE A 532 -8.60 28.26 23.87
C PHE A 532 -8.50 29.39 22.82
N ALA A 533 -8.49 29.05 21.53
CA ALA A 533 -8.51 30.02 20.45
C ALA A 533 -9.81 30.84 20.43
N ASP A 534 -10.96 30.23 20.74
CA ASP A 534 -12.26 30.91 20.79
C ASP A 534 -12.32 31.91 21.96
N GLU A 535 -11.75 31.54 23.11
CA GLU A 535 -11.58 32.45 24.25
C GLU A 535 -10.72 33.67 23.88
N LEU A 536 -9.55 33.45 23.27
CA LEU A 536 -8.66 34.53 22.81
C LEU A 536 -9.31 35.39 21.72
N LEU A 537 -10.06 34.79 20.79
CA LEU A 537 -10.76 35.51 19.73
C LEU A 537 -11.84 36.42 20.31
N SER A 538 -12.56 35.93 21.31
CA SER A 538 -13.60 36.70 22.02
C SER A 538 -13.00 37.90 22.75
N GLU A 539 -11.89 37.71 23.47
CA GLU A 539 -11.16 38.80 24.12
C GLU A 539 -10.62 39.82 23.11
N ALA A 540 -9.97 39.36 22.05
CA ALA A 540 -9.37 40.23 21.04
C ALA A 540 -10.42 41.07 20.30
N LYS A 541 -11.60 40.50 20.00
CA LYS A 541 -12.74 41.24 19.44
C LYS A 541 -13.25 42.32 20.40
N GLN A 542 -13.40 41.98 21.69
CA GLN A 542 -13.83 42.97 22.69
C GLN A 542 -12.85 44.14 22.81
N LEU A 543 -11.54 43.86 22.81
CA LEU A 543 -10.51 44.90 22.84
C LEU A 543 -10.50 45.73 21.55
N TYR A 544 -10.63 45.09 20.39
CA TYR A 544 -10.73 45.77 19.10
C TYR A 544 -11.94 46.71 19.03
N ASP A 545 -13.12 46.24 19.44
CA ASP A 545 -14.35 47.04 19.46
C ASP A 545 -14.20 48.23 20.41
N LYS A 546 -13.56 48.03 21.56
CA LYS A 546 -13.24 49.10 22.51
C LYS A 546 -12.31 50.14 21.91
N GLU A 547 -11.33 49.72 21.11
CA GLU A 547 -10.42 50.64 20.40
C GLU A 547 -11.12 51.41 19.28
N LEU A 548 -12.04 50.79 18.55
CA LEU A 548 -12.90 51.47 17.58
C LEU A 548 -13.82 52.52 18.25
N GLN A 549 -14.43 52.18 19.39
CA GLN A 549 -15.28 53.12 20.14
C GLN A 549 -14.51 54.32 20.69
N ARG A 550 -13.25 54.11 21.11
CA ARG A 550 -12.40 55.15 21.69
C ARG A 550 -11.79 56.08 20.65
N GLY A 551 -11.60 55.61 19.43
CA GLY A 551 -11.13 56.46 18.36
C GLY A 551 -12.24 57.34 17.79
N GLY A 552 -12.27 58.61 18.21
CA GLY A 552 -13.19 59.61 17.67
C GLY A 552 -12.97 59.95 16.19
N VAL A 553 -13.67 60.98 15.71
CA VAL A 553 -13.81 61.39 14.28
C VAL A 553 -12.48 61.69 13.54
N ARG A 554 -11.33 61.77 14.23
CA ARG A 554 -9.99 61.88 13.63
C ARG A 554 -8.96 60.97 14.32
N MET A 555 -8.95 59.69 13.97
CA MET A 555 -7.82 58.81 14.31
C MET A 555 -6.59 59.16 13.47
N ALA A 556 -5.41 59.17 14.08
CA ALA A 556 -4.15 59.32 13.35
C ALA A 556 -3.94 58.13 12.39
N LYS A 557 -3.39 58.40 11.20
CA LYS A 557 -3.21 57.40 10.14
C LYS A 557 -2.51 56.09 10.60
N PRO A 558 -1.45 56.12 11.45
CA PRO A 558 -0.82 54.89 11.93
C PRO A 558 -1.74 54.02 12.79
N ILE A 559 -2.65 54.64 13.57
CA ILE A 559 -3.62 53.90 14.40
C ILE A 559 -4.68 53.25 13.51
N GLN A 560 -5.12 53.93 12.45
CA GLN A 560 -6.06 53.36 11.47
C GLN A 560 -5.47 52.16 10.73
N GLU A 561 -4.19 52.23 10.35
CA GLU A 561 -3.50 51.12 9.69
C GLU A 561 -3.37 49.92 10.63
N ALA A 562 -2.96 50.13 11.88
CA ALA A 562 -2.86 49.07 12.90
C ALA A 562 -4.21 48.38 13.17
N LEU A 563 -5.31 49.15 13.27
CA LEU A 563 -6.64 48.59 13.46
C LEU A 563 -7.15 47.81 12.24
N ARG A 564 -6.83 48.23 11.01
CA ARG A 564 -7.16 47.45 9.80
C ARG A 564 -6.39 46.13 9.74
N GLU A 565 -5.12 46.15 10.15
CA GLU A 565 -4.31 44.95 10.20
C GLU A 565 -4.82 43.97 11.28
N ALA A 566 -5.20 44.49 12.45
CA ALA A 566 -5.84 43.71 13.51
C ALA A 566 -7.16 43.07 13.03
N ASP A 567 -8.02 43.80 12.33
CA ASP A 567 -9.27 43.27 11.77
C ASP A 567 -9.00 42.13 10.77
N ALA A 568 -8.07 42.32 9.83
CA ALA A 568 -7.67 41.28 8.88
C ALA A 568 -7.12 40.02 9.58
N ARG A 569 -6.35 40.20 10.66
CA ARG A 569 -5.86 39.09 11.50
C ARG A 569 -7.01 38.38 12.23
N LEU A 570 -7.97 39.10 12.82
CA LEU A 570 -9.13 38.52 13.49
C LEU A 570 -10.00 37.70 12.53
N VAL A 571 -10.30 38.22 11.34
CA VAL A 571 -11.07 37.50 10.31
C VAL A 571 -10.32 36.23 9.87
N ARG A 572 -9.00 36.33 9.67
CA ARG A 572 -8.18 35.16 9.32
C ARG A 572 -8.17 34.12 10.43
N ALA A 573 -7.95 34.54 11.69
CA ALA A 573 -7.92 33.65 12.84
C ALA A 573 -9.25 32.90 12.98
N GLN A 574 -10.38 33.60 12.86
CA GLN A 574 -11.71 32.99 12.88
C GLN A 574 -11.89 31.95 11.76
N ARG A 575 -11.43 32.24 10.54
CA ARG A 575 -11.57 31.31 9.41
C ARG A 575 -10.75 30.03 9.57
N ILE A 576 -9.62 30.09 10.28
CA ILE A 576 -8.70 28.94 10.41
C ILE A 576 -8.79 28.26 11.77
N ILE A 577 -9.71 28.67 12.65
CA ILE A 577 -9.76 28.16 14.03
C ILE A 577 -10.03 26.66 14.09
N GLU A 578 -10.93 26.16 13.26
CA GLU A 578 -11.27 24.73 13.21
C GLU A 578 -10.19 23.87 12.56
N SER A 579 -9.52 24.38 11.52
CA SER A 579 -8.55 23.61 10.73
C SER A 579 -7.09 23.78 11.19
N ARG A 580 -6.76 24.92 11.81
CA ARG A 580 -5.40 25.25 12.29
C ARG A 580 -5.47 26.02 13.62
N PRO A 581 -6.01 25.42 14.69
CA PRO A 581 -6.25 26.12 15.94
C PRO A 581 -4.97 26.72 16.54
N GLY A 582 -3.83 26.01 16.46
CA GLY A 582 -2.54 26.55 16.93
C GLY A 582 -2.07 27.79 16.16
N SER A 583 -2.27 27.83 14.84
CA SER A 583 -1.99 29.04 14.04
C SER A 583 -2.96 30.17 14.36
N SER A 584 -4.23 29.85 14.64
CA SER A 584 -5.21 30.82 15.10
C SER A 584 -4.78 31.46 16.43
N VAL A 585 -4.40 30.65 17.42
CA VAL A 585 -3.83 31.11 18.71
C VAL A 585 -2.65 32.05 18.49
N ALA A 586 -1.69 31.70 17.63
CA ALA A 586 -0.53 32.55 17.36
C ALA A 586 -0.92 33.93 16.78
N ILE A 587 -1.84 33.96 15.81
CA ILE A 587 -2.36 35.20 15.22
C ILE A 587 -3.11 36.04 16.27
N LEU A 588 -3.89 35.39 17.13
CA LEU A 588 -4.66 36.05 18.19
C LEU A 588 -3.76 36.65 19.26
N LEU A 589 -2.72 35.95 19.69
CA LEU A 589 -1.72 36.48 20.63
C LEU A 589 -0.97 37.68 20.05
N GLU A 590 -0.60 37.64 18.76
CA GLU A 590 0.00 38.78 18.07
C GLU A 590 -0.97 39.97 18.03
N THR A 591 -2.25 39.72 17.73
CA THR A 591 -3.29 40.75 17.67
C THR A 591 -3.56 41.38 19.03
N LEU A 592 -3.68 40.57 20.08
CA LEU A 592 -3.83 41.03 21.47
C LEU A 592 -2.64 41.90 21.89
N ARG A 593 -1.41 41.47 21.55
CA ARG A 593 -0.20 42.23 21.83
C ARG A 593 -0.21 43.60 21.14
N ASP A 594 -0.69 43.69 19.92
CA ASP A 594 -0.75 44.97 19.20
C ASP A 594 -1.87 45.88 19.74
N LEU A 595 -3.02 45.32 20.12
CA LEU A 595 -4.09 46.06 20.79
C LEU A 595 -3.64 46.60 22.17
N ASP A 596 -2.90 45.80 22.94
CA ASP A 596 -2.34 46.23 24.22
C ASP A 596 -1.32 47.37 24.05
N LYS A 597 -0.44 47.31 23.03
CA LYS A 597 0.46 48.43 22.70
C LYS A 597 -0.30 49.72 22.36
N LEU A 598 -1.42 49.62 21.64
CA LEU A 598 -2.24 50.79 21.30
C LEU A 598 -2.87 51.42 22.55
N ASP A 599 -3.40 50.59 23.46
CA ASP A 599 -3.96 51.06 24.73
C ASP A 599 -2.87 51.66 25.64
N ALA A 600 -1.70 51.02 25.73
CA ALA A 600 -0.55 51.51 26.50
C ALA A 600 0.01 52.84 25.95
N ALA A 601 0.14 52.98 24.62
CA ALA A 601 0.61 54.22 24.00
C ALA A 601 -0.32 55.41 24.30
N ARG A 602 -1.63 55.16 24.39
CA ARG A 602 -2.60 56.19 24.81
C ARG A 602 -2.52 56.50 26.30
N ARG A 603 -2.43 55.50 27.17
CA ARG A 603 -2.24 55.76 28.60
C ARG A 603 -0.95 56.55 28.85
N GLY A 604 0.12 56.30 28.11
CA GLY A 604 1.36 57.08 28.20
C GLY A 604 1.22 58.54 27.73
N SER A 605 0.32 58.80 26.77
CA SER A 605 -0.05 60.15 26.31
C SER A 605 -0.86 60.92 27.35
N ASP A 606 -1.74 60.26 28.11
CA ASP A 606 -2.58 60.87 29.15
C ASP A 606 -1.82 61.30 30.42
N TRP A 607 -0.55 60.89 30.60
CA TRP A 607 0.31 61.32 31.74
C TRP A 607 1.24 62.50 31.39
N SER A 608 1.26 62.92 30.13
CA SER A 608 2.14 63.95 29.59
C SER A 608 1.45 65.29 29.28
N ASP A 609 0.14 65.35 29.49
CA ASP A 609 -0.68 66.58 29.61
C ASP A 609 -1.03 66.80 31.10
#